data_AF-A0A3A8PSA0-F1
#
_entry.id   AF-A0A3A8PSA0-F1
#
_cell.length_a   1.000
_cell.length_b   1.000
_cell.length_c   1.000
_cell.angle_alpha   90.00
_cell.angle_beta   90.00
_cell.angle_gamma   90.00
#
_symmetry.space_group_name_H-M   'P 1'
#
loop_
_entity.id
_entity.type
_entity.pdbx_description
1 polymer ?
#
loop_
_entity_poly.entity_id
_entity_poly.type
_entity_poly.pdbx_seq_one_letter_code
_entity_poly.pdbx_strand_id
1 'polypeptide(L)'
;MIRNLLMSVFLVPTAALATPVAEEPLSGAASDIPALQQSRPADTAADAPHADAPPAEAVTPPAPERPVLSFAEAKEQYELRHIGFDDYVVTAVSPWMAGNGGVSMRPPKTLGRWSIPYEGKHKKPLEGVGFYEKLGRADLVAAYQSNVRKKVVIGVVGGATMVAGMGLVLGGLGPRDEDCDIGRPDFSACIRRNLDRGDKRLTLSMVGMGVGLVGVGVLTYGVWLNPHPIEPYQARELADGYNQQLQGELGLSEDPARTPQTRKFPGLIQASLSPTVGPDGGGLQLNGVF
;
A
#
# COMPACT_ATOMS: atom_id res chain seq x y z
N MET A 1 -34.54 12.53 33.22
CA MET A 1 -33.15 13.03 33.20
C MET A 1 -32.36 12.22 32.18
N ILE A 2 -32.23 12.70 30.94
CA ILE A 2 -31.45 12.04 29.87
C ILE A 2 -30.20 12.89 29.68
N ARG A 3 -29.03 12.31 29.97
CA ARG A 3 -27.72 12.94 29.83
C ARG A 3 -27.31 12.92 28.36
N ASN A 4 -27.19 14.11 27.77
CA ASN A 4 -26.57 14.30 26.45
C ASN A 4 -25.09 13.92 26.53
N LEU A 5 -24.70 12.90 25.76
CA LEU A 5 -23.32 12.48 25.59
C LEU A 5 -22.74 13.25 24.41
N LEU A 6 -22.09 14.39 24.70
CA LEU A 6 -21.29 15.14 23.73
C LEU A 6 -20.06 14.29 23.36
N MET A 7 -20.05 13.73 22.16
CA MET A 7 -18.81 13.23 21.55
C MET A 7 -17.98 14.42 21.08
N SER A 8 -16.91 14.71 21.81
CA SER A 8 -15.86 15.62 21.40
C SER A 8 -15.07 14.99 20.25
N VAL A 9 -15.37 15.41 19.02
CA VAL A 9 -14.53 15.14 17.85
C VAL A 9 -13.26 15.96 18.04
N PHE A 10 -12.15 15.30 18.37
CA PHE A 10 -10.83 15.92 18.34
C PHE A 10 -10.42 16.13 16.88
N LEU A 11 -10.59 17.35 16.39
CA LEU A 11 -9.92 17.85 15.19
C LEU A 11 -8.41 17.85 15.44
N VAL A 12 -7.70 16.89 14.85
CA VAL A 12 -6.24 16.94 14.78
C VAL A 12 -5.89 18.17 13.93
N PRO A 13 -5.04 19.09 14.42
CA PRO A 13 -4.62 20.24 13.63
C PRO A 13 -3.82 19.73 12.43
N THR A 14 -4.41 19.81 11.25
CA THR A 14 -3.69 19.70 9.99
C THR A 14 -2.73 20.89 9.92
N ALA A 15 -1.47 20.66 10.27
CA ALA A 15 -0.40 21.59 9.98
C ALA A 15 -0.42 21.86 8.46
N ALA A 16 -0.71 23.11 8.10
CA ALA A 16 -0.75 23.57 6.73
C ALA A 16 0.66 23.49 6.12
N LEU A 17 0.93 22.44 5.35
CA LEU A 17 1.98 22.46 4.34
C LEU A 17 1.45 23.23 3.12
N ALA A 18 1.30 24.54 3.29
CA ALA A 18 1.14 25.46 2.17
C ALA A 18 2.50 25.59 1.48
N THR A 19 2.76 24.70 0.52
CA THR A 19 3.74 25.00 -0.53
C THR A 19 3.00 25.84 -1.57
N PRO A 20 3.50 27.03 -1.95
CA PRO A 20 2.91 27.78 -3.04
C PRO A 20 3.15 26.99 -4.33
N VAL A 21 2.07 26.40 -4.86
CA VAL A 21 2.03 25.94 -6.24
C VAL A 21 2.04 27.20 -7.09
N ALA A 22 3.17 27.49 -7.72
CA ALA A 22 3.25 28.52 -8.73
C ALA A 22 2.28 28.14 -9.86
N GLU A 23 1.27 28.99 -10.07
CA GLU A 23 0.40 28.93 -11.24
C GLU A 23 1.24 29.28 -12.48
N GLU A 24 1.60 28.25 -13.25
CA GLU A 24 2.09 28.43 -14.61
C GLU A 24 0.88 28.77 -15.51
N PRO A 25 0.93 29.87 -16.28
CA PRO A 25 -0.16 30.23 -17.17
C PRO A 25 -0.23 29.22 -18.32
N LEU A 26 -1.37 28.51 -18.44
CA LEU A 26 -1.77 27.81 -19.66
C LEU A 26 -1.96 28.85 -20.78
N SER A 27 -0.85 29.20 -21.44
CA SER A 27 -0.84 29.87 -22.73
C SER A 27 -0.61 28.80 -23.80
N GLY A 28 -1.54 28.74 -24.76
CA GLY A 28 -1.52 27.75 -25.83
C GLY A 28 -0.21 27.76 -26.61
N ALA A 29 0.31 26.56 -26.83
CA ALA A 29 1.26 26.27 -27.88
C ALA A 29 0.74 25.06 -28.66
N ALA A 30 0.79 25.22 -29.98
CA ALA A 30 0.28 24.30 -30.96
C ALA A 30 0.93 22.92 -30.86
N SER A 31 0.21 21.95 -31.41
CA SER A 31 0.72 20.65 -31.80
C SER A 31 1.99 20.78 -32.64
N ASP A 32 3.15 20.57 -32.02
CA ASP A 32 4.33 20.07 -32.70
C ASP A 32 4.69 18.76 -32.01
N ILE A 33 4.32 17.66 -32.65
CA ILE A 33 4.84 16.34 -32.31
C ILE A 33 6.25 16.31 -32.90
N PRO A 34 7.34 16.35 -32.10
CA PRO A 34 8.65 16.05 -32.63
C PRO A 34 8.62 14.59 -33.07
N ALA A 35 8.66 14.37 -34.38
CA ALA A 35 8.94 13.08 -34.95
C ALA A 35 10.15 12.48 -34.22
N LEU A 36 9.98 11.28 -33.68
CA LEU A 36 11.08 10.49 -33.14
C LEU A 36 12.07 10.26 -34.28
N GLN A 37 13.05 11.16 -34.37
CA GLN A 37 14.20 11.04 -35.24
C GLN A 37 15.01 9.88 -34.69
N GLN A 38 14.73 8.71 -35.26
CA GLN A 38 15.48 7.48 -35.06
C GLN A 38 16.93 7.80 -35.42
N SER A 39 17.73 8.04 -34.39
CA SER A 39 19.18 8.23 -34.49
C SER A 39 19.75 6.92 -35.00
N ARG A 40 19.88 6.88 -36.32
CA ARG A 40 20.74 5.96 -37.06
C ARG A 40 22.09 5.94 -36.34
N PRO A 41 22.60 4.78 -35.89
CA PRO A 41 23.96 4.70 -35.41
C PRO A 41 24.86 5.14 -36.57
N ALA A 42 25.54 6.25 -36.38
CA ALA A 42 26.61 6.65 -37.28
C ALA A 42 27.69 5.58 -37.12
N ASP A 43 27.87 4.78 -38.16
CA ASP A 43 29.07 4.00 -38.42
C ASP A 43 30.25 4.95 -38.53
N THR A 44 30.74 5.46 -37.40
CA THR A 44 32.04 6.13 -37.31
C THR A 44 33.05 5.04 -37.00
N ALA A 45 33.36 4.25 -38.03
CA ALA A 45 34.62 3.50 -38.10
C ALA A 45 35.76 4.52 -38.18
N ALA A 46 36.14 5.09 -37.05
CA ALA A 46 37.39 5.81 -36.89
C ALA A 46 38.40 4.83 -36.29
N ASP A 47 39.42 4.50 -37.10
CA ASP A 47 40.66 3.84 -36.72
C ASP A 47 41.11 4.28 -35.33
N ALA A 48 40.93 3.40 -34.35
CA ALA A 48 41.62 3.49 -33.07
C ALA A 48 43.01 2.87 -33.26
N PRO A 49 44.10 3.59 -32.95
CA PRO A 49 45.45 3.05 -33.04
C PRO A 49 45.58 1.81 -32.14
N HIS A 50 46.02 0.70 -32.74
CA HIS A 50 46.47 -0.50 -32.05
C HIS A 50 47.59 -0.12 -31.08
N ALA A 51 47.25 0.00 -29.81
CA ALA A 51 48.20 0.07 -28.72
C ALA A 51 48.52 -1.37 -28.28
N ASP A 52 49.45 -2.02 -29.00
CA ASP A 52 50.02 -3.34 -28.69
C ASP A 52 50.93 -3.33 -27.43
N ALA A 53 50.63 -2.48 -26.45
CA ALA A 53 51.29 -2.55 -25.14
C ALA A 53 50.50 -3.53 -24.27
N PRO A 54 51.06 -4.70 -23.88
CA PRO A 54 50.41 -5.56 -22.91
C PRO A 54 50.15 -4.72 -21.66
N PRO A 55 48.90 -4.63 -21.18
CA PRO A 55 48.57 -3.85 -19.99
C PRO A 55 49.48 -4.37 -18.88
N ALA A 56 50.34 -3.48 -18.37
CA ALA A 56 51.18 -3.77 -17.23
C ALA A 56 50.28 -4.36 -16.15
N GLU A 57 50.50 -5.64 -15.87
CA GLU A 57 49.74 -6.44 -14.93
C GLU A 57 49.84 -5.74 -13.58
N ALA A 58 48.85 -4.91 -13.28
CA ALA A 58 48.82 -4.12 -12.06
C ALA A 58 48.75 -5.15 -10.94
N VAL A 59 49.88 -5.35 -10.26
CA VAL A 59 49.98 -6.20 -9.08
C VAL A 59 49.02 -5.63 -8.05
N THR A 60 47.80 -6.16 -8.03
CA THR A 60 46.79 -5.77 -7.07
C THR A 60 47.37 -6.08 -5.70
N PRO A 61 47.50 -5.08 -4.79
CA PRO A 61 47.98 -5.33 -3.44
C PRO A 61 47.18 -6.50 -2.85
N PRO A 62 47.83 -7.46 -2.17
CA PRO A 62 47.12 -8.58 -1.55
C PRO A 62 45.99 -8.01 -0.70
N ALA A 63 44.76 -8.46 -0.95
CA ALA A 63 43.60 -8.00 -0.22
C ALA A 63 43.88 -8.18 1.28
N PRO A 64 43.63 -7.17 2.12
CA PRO A 64 43.93 -7.24 3.54
C PRO A 64 43.30 -8.50 4.12
N GLU A 65 44.13 -9.34 4.77
CA GLU A 65 43.68 -10.57 5.42
C GLU A 65 42.57 -10.20 6.42
N ARG A 66 41.33 -10.60 6.12
CA ARG A 66 40.22 -10.37 7.03
C ARG A 66 40.48 -11.18 8.30
N PRO A 67 40.31 -10.61 9.50
CA PRO A 67 40.42 -11.35 10.75
C PRO A 67 39.49 -12.56 10.68
N VAL A 68 40.05 -13.76 10.85
CA VAL A 68 39.26 -14.99 10.91
C VAL A 68 38.49 -14.95 12.23
N LEU A 69 37.20 -14.61 12.16
CA LEU A 69 36.31 -14.66 13.31
C LEU A 69 36.23 -16.10 13.83
N SER A 70 36.17 -16.28 15.14
CA SER A 70 35.90 -17.61 15.70
C SER A 70 34.50 -18.08 15.29
N PHE A 71 34.28 -19.39 15.23
CA PHE A 71 32.96 -19.94 14.85
C PHE A 71 31.83 -19.39 15.73
N ALA A 72 32.07 -19.19 17.02
CA ALA A 72 31.10 -18.63 17.96
C ALA A 72 30.75 -17.17 17.61
N GLU A 73 31.75 -16.33 17.30
CA GLU A 73 31.54 -14.94 16.89
C GLU A 73 30.87 -14.85 15.52
N ALA A 74 31.28 -15.69 14.56
CA ALA A 74 30.65 -15.78 13.25
C ALA A 74 29.17 -16.14 13.38
N LYS A 75 28.85 -17.15 14.20
CA LYS A 75 27.46 -17.54 14.48
C LYS A 75 26.68 -16.43 15.15
N GLU A 76 27.25 -15.73 16.12
CA GLU A 76 26.60 -14.60 16.78
C GLU A 76 26.34 -13.45 15.78
N GLN A 77 27.30 -13.11 14.92
CA GLN A 77 27.10 -12.10 13.88
C GLN A 77 26.01 -12.50 12.87
N TYR A 78 25.95 -13.78 12.50
CA TYR A 78 24.86 -14.29 11.66
C TYR A 78 23.52 -14.15 12.36
N GLU A 79 23.42 -14.61 13.61
CA GLU A 79 22.19 -14.50 14.40
C GLU A 79 21.76 -13.04 14.56
N LEU A 80 22.66 -12.07 14.63
CA LEU A 80 22.33 -10.65 14.71
C LEU A 80 21.90 -10.02 13.38
N ARG A 81 22.39 -10.53 12.23
CA ARG A 81 22.21 -9.89 10.91
C ARG A 81 21.28 -10.64 9.95
N HIS A 82 20.94 -11.89 10.24
CA HIS A 82 20.06 -12.67 9.38
C HIS A 82 18.69 -12.00 9.24
N ILE A 83 18.06 -12.14 8.09
CA ILE A 83 16.70 -11.66 7.85
C ILE A 83 15.75 -12.84 8.00
N GLY A 84 14.78 -12.74 8.92
CA GLY A 84 13.71 -13.70 9.10
C GLY A 84 12.35 -13.11 8.75
N PHE A 85 11.32 -13.96 8.74
CA PHE A 85 9.93 -13.56 8.56
C PHE A 85 9.09 -14.17 9.67
N ASP A 86 8.29 -13.34 10.34
CA ASP A 86 7.29 -13.85 11.27
C ASP A 86 5.99 -14.11 10.51
N ASP A 87 5.56 -15.37 10.51
CA ASP A 87 4.27 -15.82 9.99
C ASP A 87 3.14 -15.49 11.00
N TYR A 88 3.03 -14.24 11.47
CA TYR A 88 1.89 -13.88 12.33
C TYR A 88 0.60 -13.96 11.55
N VAL A 89 -0.45 -14.58 12.11
CA VAL A 89 -1.83 -14.58 11.58
C VAL A 89 -2.61 -13.32 11.94
N VAL A 90 -2.28 -12.19 11.31
CA VAL A 90 -3.17 -11.02 11.23
C VAL A 90 -4.39 -11.40 10.38
N THR A 91 -5.45 -11.87 11.05
CA THR A 91 -6.82 -11.81 10.54
C THR A 91 -7.27 -10.35 10.63
N ALA A 92 -7.07 -9.58 9.56
CA ALA A 92 -7.71 -8.29 9.45
C ALA A 92 -9.22 -8.52 9.28
N VAL A 93 -9.97 -8.36 10.37
CA VAL A 93 -11.42 -8.15 10.33
C VAL A 93 -11.64 -6.73 9.83
N SER A 94 -11.51 -6.51 8.51
CA SER A 94 -11.99 -5.27 7.92
C SER A 94 -13.52 -5.21 8.09
N PRO A 95 -14.08 -4.10 8.59
CA PRO A 95 -15.52 -3.91 8.65
C PRO A 95 -16.01 -3.46 7.27
N TRP A 96 -16.26 -4.42 6.37
CA TRP A 96 -16.98 -4.15 5.14
C TRP A 96 -18.46 -4.05 5.53
N MET A 97 -19.05 -2.85 5.44
CA MET A 97 -20.48 -2.66 5.68
C MET A 97 -21.29 -3.42 4.64
N ALA A 98 -21.86 -4.56 5.04
CA ALA A 98 -22.93 -5.22 4.30
C ALA A 98 -24.25 -4.49 4.56
N GLY A 99 -24.49 -3.39 3.84
CA GLY A 99 -25.81 -2.79 3.73
C GLY A 99 -26.69 -3.65 2.82
N ASN A 100 -27.63 -4.39 3.42
CA ASN A 100 -28.84 -4.99 2.84
C ASN A 100 -28.87 -5.18 1.31
N GLY A 101 -28.46 -6.36 0.82
CA GLY A 101 -28.86 -6.80 -0.53
C GLY A 101 -27.81 -7.47 -1.41
N GLY A 102 -26.88 -8.24 -0.84
CA GLY A 102 -26.21 -9.33 -1.56
C GLY A 102 -25.04 -8.95 -2.46
N VAL A 103 -23.87 -8.71 -1.84
CA VAL A 103 -22.59 -8.96 -2.51
C VAL A 103 -21.75 -9.84 -1.59
N SER A 104 -21.88 -11.16 -1.75
CA SER A 104 -20.94 -12.11 -1.16
C SER A 104 -19.65 -12.06 -1.98
N MET A 105 -18.84 -11.03 -1.73
CA MET A 105 -17.44 -11.09 -2.12
C MET A 105 -16.75 -11.88 -1.02
N ARG A 106 -16.56 -13.19 -1.25
CA ARG A 106 -15.48 -13.93 -0.58
C ARG A 106 -14.28 -12.99 -0.58
N PRO A 107 -13.63 -12.71 0.57
CA PRO A 107 -12.41 -11.91 0.56
C PRO A 107 -11.53 -12.52 -0.53
N PRO A 108 -11.00 -11.73 -1.48
CA PRO A 108 -10.17 -12.29 -2.54
C PRO A 108 -9.12 -13.14 -1.84
N LYS A 109 -8.99 -14.41 -2.26
CA LYS A 109 -8.18 -15.47 -1.61
C LYS A 109 -6.68 -15.10 -1.47
N THR A 110 -6.31 -13.87 -1.82
CA THR A 110 -4.96 -13.39 -2.06
C THR A 110 -4.85 -11.91 -1.67
N LEU A 111 -5.48 -11.45 -0.58
CA LEU A 111 -4.87 -10.31 0.14
C LEU A 111 -3.55 -10.84 0.68
N GLY A 112 -2.53 -10.75 -0.18
CA GLY A 112 -1.21 -11.32 -0.03
C GLY A 112 -0.71 -10.96 1.35
N ARG A 113 -0.68 -11.98 2.20
CA ARG A 113 -0.42 -11.84 3.61
C ARG A 113 1.06 -11.55 3.75
N TRP A 114 1.43 -10.28 3.77
CA TRP A 114 2.82 -9.89 3.88
C TRP A 114 3.31 -10.29 5.27
N SER A 115 4.20 -11.28 5.33
CA SER A 115 4.91 -11.61 6.56
C SER A 115 5.86 -10.47 6.88
N ILE A 116 5.85 -9.99 8.12
CA ILE A 116 6.70 -8.87 8.55
C ILE A 116 8.15 -9.38 8.61
N PRO A 117 9.05 -8.90 7.72
CA PRO A 117 10.45 -9.29 7.80
C PRO A 117 11.08 -8.64 9.04
N TYR A 118 12.03 -9.32 9.64
CA TYR A 118 12.77 -8.82 10.79
C TYR A 118 14.26 -9.13 10.66
N GLU A 119 15.08 -8.31 11.32
CA GLU A 119 16.53 -8.48 11.40
C GLU A 119 16.92 -9.11 12.73
N GLY A 120 17.69 -10.18 12.64
CA GLY A 120 18.44 -10.77 13.73
C GLY A 120 17.62 -11.49 14.80
N LYS A 121 18.32 -11.98 15.83
CA LYS A 121 17.73 -12.70 16.98
C LYS A 121 16.79 -11.83 17.81
N HIS A 122 17.00 -10.51 17.76
CA HIS A 122 16.17 -9.52 18.46
C HIS A 122 14.91 -9.15 17.69
N LYS A 123 14.67 -9.74 16.51
CA LYS A 123 13.49 -9.50 15.67
C LYS A 123 13.20 -8.02 15.44
N LYS A 124 14.23 -7.25 15.10
CA LYS A 124 14.04 -5.83 14.78
C LYS A 124 13.21 -5.73 13.50
N PRO A 125 12.00 -5.14 13.50
CA PRO A 125 11.14 -5.12 12.32
C PRO A 125 11.81 -4.35 11.18
N LEU A 126 11.78 -4.93 9.98
CA LEU A 126 12.31 -4.34 8.75
C LEU A 126 11.15 -3.90 7.86
N GLU A 127 10.44 -2.85 8.23
CA GLU A 127 9.27 -2.41 7.44
C GLU A 127 9.66 -1.57 6.22
N GLY A 128 8.98 -1.83 5.10
CA GLY A 128 9.05 -1.01 3.89
C GLY A 128 10.46 -0.85 3.34
N VAL A 129 10.99 0.38 3.40
CA VAL A 129 12.29 0.76 2.84
C VAL A 129 13.44 0.03 3.53
N GLY A 130 13.40 -0.14 4.85
CA GLY A 130 14.51 -0.74 5.62
C GLY A 130 14.83 -2.16 5.21
N PHE A 131 13.83 -2.93 4.77
CA PHE A 131 14.04 -4.27 4.21
C PHE A 131 14.86 -4.21 2.90
N TYR A 132 14.45 -3.36 1.96
CA TYR A 132 15.12 -3.25 0.65
C TYR A 132 16.51 -2.60 0.76
N GLU A 133 16.70 -1.65 1.68
CA GLU A 133 18.00 -1.08 2.01
C GLU A 133 18.94 -2.15 2.59
N LYS A 134 18.45 -3.02 3.47
CA LYS A 134 19.24 -4.10 4.05
C LYS A 134 19.72 -5.10 2.99
N LEU A 135 18.90 -5.34 1.98
CA LEU A 135 19.24 -6.17 0.82
C LEU A 135 20.17 -5.45 -0.18
N GLY A 136 20.47 -4.17 0.00
CA GLY A 136 21.26 -3.38 -0.95
C GLY A 136 20.55 -3.10 -2.28
N ARG A 137 19.21 -3.14 -2.30
CA ARG A 137 18.38 -3.03 -3.51
C ARG A 137 17.77 -1.64 -3.66
N ALA A 138 18.59 -0.68 -4.11
CA ALA A 138 18.18 0.71 -4.30
C ALA A 138 17.03 0.88 -5.33
N ASP A 139 16.94 -0.02 -6.32
CA ASP A 139 15.85 -0.10 -7.28
C ASP A 139 14.50 -0.37 -6.61
N LEU A 140 14.47 -1.33 -5.68
CA LEU A 140 13.26 -1.69 -4.93
C LEU A 140 12.87 -0.61 -3.91
N VAL A 141 13.85 0.09 -3.33
CA VAL A 141 13.61 1.25 -2.46
C VAL A 141 12.88 2.35 -3.24
N ALA A 142 13.39 2.72 -4.42
CA ALA A 142 12.78 3.75 -5.25
C ALA A 142 11.36 3.35 -5.69
N ALA A 143 11.16 2.09 -6.09
CA ALA A 143 9.85 1.57 -6.46
C ALA A 143 8.86 1.62 -5.29
N TYR A 144 9.27 1.16 -4.10
CA TYR A 144 8.45 1.22 -2.88
C TYR A 144 8.05 2.66 -2.53
N GLN A 145 9.01 3.59 -2.51
CA GLN A 145 8.73 5.00 -2.24
C GLN A 145 7.76 5.62 -3.26
N SER A 146 7.90 5.27 -4.55
CA SER A 146 6.98 5.72 -5.58
C SER A 146 5.55 5.22 -5.35
N ASN A 147 5.39 3.96 -4.93
CA ASN A 147 4.10 3.35 -4.65
C ASN A 147 3.46 3.90 -3.37
N VAL A 148 4.26 4.14 -2.32
CA VAL A 148 3.81 4.84 -1.11
C VAL A 148 3.33 6.25 -1.45
N ARG A 149 4.08 7.00 -2.27
CA ARG A 149 3.68 8.34 -2.72
C ARG A 149 2.35 8.30 -3.47
N LYS A 150 2.18 7.36 -4.41
CA LYS A 150 0.90 7.16 -5.13
C LYS A 150 -0.24 6.88 -4.16
N LYS A 151 -0.03 6.00 -3.17
CA LYS A 151 -1.04 5.65 -2.17
C LYS A 151 -1.43 6.86 -1.31
N VAL A 152 -0.46 7.67 -0.89
CA VAL A 152 -0.70 8.92 -0.15
C VAL A 152 -1.49 9.92 -0.99
N VAL A 153 -1.10 10.13 -2.25
CA VAL A 153 -1.82 11.03 -3.18
C VAL A 153 -3.26 10.58 -3.36
N ILE A 154 -3.49 9.27 -3.61
CA ILE A 154 -4.84 8.69 -3.73
C ILE A 154 -5.64 8.88 -2.44
N GLY A 155 -5.01 8.67 -1.28
CA GLY A 155 -5.62 8.89 0.02
C GLY A 155 -6.07 10.35 0.24
N VAL A 156 -5.19 11.31 -0.07
CA VAL A 156 -5.48 12.75 0.06
C VAL A 156 -6.56 13.19 -0.92
N VAL A 157 -6.45 12.80 -2.20
CA VAL A 157 -7.45 13.16 -3.23
C VAL A 157 -8.81 12.52 -2.93
N GLY A 158 -8.82 11.23 -2.58
CA GLY A 158 -10.05 10.52 -2.22
C GLY A 158 -10.72 11.12 -0.98
N GLY A 159 -9.91 11.44 0.04
CA GLY A 159 -10.38 12.09 1.28
C GLY A 159 -10.95 13.49 1.02
N ALA A 160 -10.24 14.33 0.28
CA ALA A 160 -10.72 15.67 -0.08
C ALA A 160 -12.02 15.62 -0.89
N THR A 161 -12.12 14.70 -1.86
CA THR A 161 -13.32 14.50 -2.67
C THR A 161 -14.50 14.04 -1.81
N MET A 162 -14.26 13.11 -0.88
CA MET A 162 -15.29 12.64 0.06
C MET A 162 -15.80 13.79 0.95
N VAL A 163 -14.91 14.59 1.52
CA VAL A 163 -15.27 15.75 2.37
C VAL A 163 -16.04 16.80 1.56
N ALA A 164 -15.61 17.10 0.33
CA ALA A 164 -16.31 18.03 -0.55
C ALA A 164 -17.73 17.53 -0.89
N GLY A 165 -17.87 16.25 -1.24
CA GLY A 165 -19.18 15.64 -1.48
C GLY A 165 -20.10 15.71 -0.26
N MET A 166 -19.58 15.38 0.93
CA MET A 166 -20.32 15.51 2.18
C MET A 166 -20.73 16.96 2.48
N GLY A 167 -19.83 17.92 2.24
CA GLY A 167 -20.12 19.35 2.40
C GLY A 167 -21.25 19.83 1.49
N LEU A 168 -21.31 19.35 0.25
CA LEU A 168 -22.41 19.64 -0.68
C LEU A 168 -23.75 19.04 -0.19
N VAL A 169 -23.72 17.81 0.33
CA VAL A 169 -24.92 17.18 0.91
C VAL A 169 -25.42 17.98 2.12
N LEU A 170 -24.55 18.29 3.07
CA LEU A 170 -24.91 19.03 4.29
C LEU A 170 -25.32 20.48 4.01
N GLY A 171 -24.67 21.15 3.05
CA GLY A 171 -25.04 22.50 2.61
C GLY A 171 -26.41 22.56 1.93
N GLY A 172 -26.85 21.45 1.32
CA GLY A 172 -28.20 21.31 0.78
C GLY A 172 -29.29 21.14 1.85
N LEU A 173 -28.93 20.61 3.04
CA LEU A 173 -29.84 20.26 4.14
C LEU A 173 -30.13 21.41 5.13
N GLY A 174 -29.84 22.67 4.76
CA GLY A 174 -30.23 23.82 5.59
C GLY A 174 -31.75 23.80 5.89
N PRO A 175 -32.17 24.27 7.09
CA PRO A 175 -33.54 24.10 7.60
C PRO A 175 -34.59 24.51 6.56
N ARG A 176 -35.59 23.65 6.37
CA ARG A 176 -36.79 23.92 5.57
C ARG A 176 -38.02 23.84 6.44
N ASP A 177 -39.01 24.65 6.08
CA ASP A 177 -40.31 24.71 6.74
C ASP A 177 -41.25 23.52 6.39
N GLU A 178 -40.84 22.57 5.52
CA GLU A 178 -41.61 21.36 5.20
C GLU A 178 -40.68 20.14 5.00
N ASP A 179 -40.56 19.28 6.02
CA ASP A 179 -39.78 18.04 5.95
C ASP A 179 -40.54 16.96 5.15
N CYS A 180 -39.97 16.49 4.03
CA CYS A 180 -40.44 15.28 3.35
C CYS A 180 -40.06 14.06 4.23
N ASP A 181 -40.94 13.66 5.11
CA ASP A 181 -40.70 12.54 6.03
C ASP A 181 -40.69 11.18 5.29
N ILE A 182 -39.66 10.37 5.54
CA ILE A 182 -39.41 9.07 4.87
C ILE A 182 -40.53 8.05 5.18
N GLY A 183 -41.32 8.29 6.23
CA GLY A 183 -42.43 7.44 6.64
C GLY A 183 -43.79 7.71 5.97
N ARG A 184 -43.94 8.76 5.15
CA ARG A 184 -45.25 9.09 4.55
C ARG A 184 -45.45 8.42 3.17
N PRO A 185 -46.68 7.98 2.85
CA PRO A 185 -46.99 7.34 1.57
C PRO A 185 -46.71 8.24 0.35
N ASP A 186 -46.67 9.56 0.57
CA ASP A 186 -46.51 10.57 -0.48
C ASP A 186 -45.05 11.01 -0.71
N PHE A 187 -44.06 10.33 -0.12
CA PHE A 187 -42.65 10.70 -0.20
C PHE A 187 -42.16 10.87 -1.65
N SER A 188 -42.54 9.97 -2.56
CA SER A 188 -42.15 10.02 -3.97
C SER A 188 -42.75 11.23 -4.72
N ALA A 189 -43.98 11.62 -4.37
CA ALA A 189 -44.64 12.81 -4.93
C ALA A 189 -44.04 14.11 -4.36
N CYS A 190 -43.66 14.12 -3.08
CA CYS A 190 -42.90 15.21 -2.43
C CYS A 190 -41.57 15.44 -3.16
N ILE A 191 -40.81 14.37 -3.40
CA ILE A 191 -39.54 14.43 -4.13
C ILE A 191 -39.74 14.92 -5.58
N ARG A 192 -40.71 14.39 -6.33
CA ARG A 192 -40.96 14.85 -7.71
C ARG A 192 -41.33 16.33 -7.79
N ARG A 193 -42.21 16.83 -6.91
CA ARG A 193 -42.54 18.27 -6.88
C ARG A 193 -41.34 19.16 -6.58
N ASN A 194 -40.43 18.71 -5.72
CA ASN A 194 -39.19 19.44 -5.43
C ASN A 194 -38.22 19.40 -6.63
N LEU A 195 -38.13 18.27 -7.34
CA LEU A 195 -37.36 18.17 -8.59
C LEU A 195 -37.90 19.11 -9.68
N ASP A 196 -39.21 19.09 -9.92
CA ASP A 196 -39.84 19.88 -11.00
C ASP A 196 -39.79 21.40 -10.74
N ARG A 197 -39.69 21.83 -9.47
CA ARG A 197 -39.50 23.24 -9.12
C ARG A 197 -38.11 23.79 -9.44
N GLY A 198 -37.21 22.97 -10.03
CA GLY A 198 -35.84 23.38 -10.33
C GLY A 198 -35.07 23.69 -9.04
N ASP A 199 -35.37 22.94 -7.97
CA ASP A 199 -34.81 23.18 -6.67
C ASP A 199 -33.32 22.87 -6.67
N LYS A 200 -32.52 23.93 -6.80
CA LYS A 200 -31.06 23.86 -6.89
C LYS A 200 -30.46 23.07 -5.71
N ARG A 201 -31.13 23.01 -4.56
CA ARG A 201 -30.64 22.27 -3.38
C ARG A 201 -30.73 20.75 -3.55
N LEU A 202 -31.82 20.23 -4.11
CA LEU A 202 -31.96 18.80 -4.37
C LEU A 202 -30.94 18.35 -5.41
N THR A 203 -30.75 19.16 -6.45
CA THR A 203 -29.70 18.95 -7.46
C THR A 203 -28.31 18.97 -6.80
N LEU A 204 -28.01 19.96 -5.95
CA LEU A 204 -26.73 20.07 -5.24
C LEU A 204 -26.48 18.88 -4.30
N SER A 205 -27.52 18.37 -3.63
CA SER A 205 -27.42 17.18 -2.77
C SER A 205 -27.13 15.91 -3.57
N MET A 206 -27.81 15.70 -4.72
CA MET A 206 -27.52 14.57 -5.61
C MET A 206 -26.10 14.64 -6.17
N VAL A 207 -25.64 15.84 -6.58
CA VAL A 207 -24.25 16.06 -7.00
C VAL A 207 -23.29 15.76 -5.85
N GLY A 208 -23.58 16.24 -4.64
CA GLY A 208 -22.79 15.97 -3.44
C GLY A 208 -22.68 14.48 -3.12
N MET A 209 -23.77 13.73 -3.23
CA MET A 209 -23.78 12.29 -3.06
C MET A 209 -22.93 11.59 -4.13
N GLY A 210 -23.07 12.00 -5.40
CA GLY A 210 -22.24 11.49 -6.50
C GLY A 210 -20.75 11.72 -6.28
N VAL A 211 -20.35 12.94 -5.92
CA VAL A 211 -18.96 13.29 -5.60
C VAL A 211 -18.46 12.50 -4.39
N GLY A 212 -19.29 12.38 -3.34
CA GLY A 212 -18.95 11.62 -2.14
C GLY A 212 -18.66 10.14 -2.43
N LEU A 213 -19.50 9.50 -3.26
CA LEU A 213 -19.31 8.11 -3.67
C LEU A 213 -18.03 7.92 -4.50
N VAL A 214 -17.69 8.86 -5.37
CA VAL A 214 -16.41 8.84 -6.10
C VAL A 214 -15.24 8.91 -5.12
N GLY A 215 -15.30 9.78 -4.11
CA GLY A 215 -14.28 9.87 -3.06
C GLY A 215 -14.08 8.54 -2.31
N VAL A 216 -15.18 7.88 -1.93
CA VAL A 216 -15.14 6.55 -1.29
C VAL A 216 -14.54 5.49 -2.21
N GLY A 217 -14.90 5.50 -3.50
CA GLY A 217 -14.33 4.60 -4.49
C GLY A 217 -12.81 4.74 -4.62
N VAL A 218 -12.32 5.99 -4.72
CA VAL A 218 -10.88 6.29 -4.80
C VAL A 218 -10.12 5.84 -3.55
N LEU A 219 -10.67 6.09 -2.35
CA LEU A 219 -10.09 5.62 -1.09
C LEU A 219 -10.02 4.09 -1.03
N THR A 220 -11.11 3.42 -1.43
CA THR A 220 -11.19 1.96 -1.44
C THR A 220 -10.14 1.36 -2.38
N TYR A 221 -9.98 1.95 -3.57
CA TYR A 221 -8.91 1.57 -4.50
C TYR A 221 -7.51 1.75 -3.89
N GLY A 222 -7.27 2.85 -3.17
CA GLY A 222 -6.00 3.10 -2.48
C GLY A 222 -5.65 2.05 -1.41
N VAL A 223 -6.64 1.48 -0.73
CA VAL A 223 -6.43 0.38 0.23
C VAL A 223 -5.90 -0.87 -0.45
N TRP A 224 -6.36 -1.16 -1.67
CA TRP A 224 -5.97 -2.34 -2.45
C TRP A 224 -4.60 -2.21 -3.12
N LEU A 225 -4.06 -1.00 -3.23
CA LEU A 225 -2.70 -0.79 -3.69
C LEU A 225 -1.71 -1.28 -2.62
N ASN A 226 -0.99 -2.34 -2.99
CA ASN A 226 0.14 -2.85 -2.23
C ASN A 226 1.35 -1.91 -2.43
N PRO A 227 1.92 -1.31 -1.38
CA PRO A 227 3.11 -0.48 -1.51
C PRO A 227 4.35 -1.31 -1.91
N HIS A 228 4.36 -2.62 -1.61
CA HIS A 228 5.49 -3.50 -1.93
C HIS A 228 5.56 -3.80 -3.44
N PRO A 229 6.70 -3.53 -4.11
CA PRO A 229 6.86 -3.74 -5.55
C PRO A 229 7.06 -5.21 -5.96
N ILE A 230 7.26 -6.11 -5.00
CA ILE A 230 7.50 -7.54 -5.23
C ILE A 230 6.49 -8.39 -4.46
N GLU A 231 6.31 -9.63 -4.88
CA GLU A 231 5.43 -10.57 -4.20
C GLU A 231 6.05 -11.12 -2.91
N PRO A 232 5.25 -11.57 -1.91
CA PRO A 232 5.77 -12.08 -0.64
C PRO A 232 6.75 -13.24 -0.80
N TYR A 233 6.54 -14.10 -1.80
CA TYR A 233 7.44 -15.24 -2.05
C TYR A 233 8.80 -14.77 -2.57
N GLN A 234 8.82 -13.76 -3.43
CA GLN A 234 10.06 -13.15 -3.96
C GLN A 234 10.84 -12.46 -2.83
N ALA A 235 10.15 -11.83 -1.88
CA ALA A 235 10.80 -11.24 -0.72
C ALA A 235 11.52 -12.30 0.14
N ARG A 236 10.92 -13.48 0.30
CA ARG A 236 11.57 -14.61 1.01
C ARG A 236 12.80 -15.09 0.25
N GLU A 237 12.68 -15.29 -1.06
CA GLU A 237 13.79 -15.70 -1.91
C GLU A 237 14.97 -14.71 -1.84
N LEU A 238 14.70 -13.40 -1.86
CA LEU A 238 15.74 -12.38 -1.71
C LEU A 238 16.41 -12.39 -0.34
N ALA A 239 15.64 -12.60 0.73
CA ALA A 239 16.19 -12.70 2.08
C ALA A 239 17.02 -13.98 2.26
N ASP A 240 16.59 -15.09 1.67
CA ASP A 240 17.32 -16.35 1.70
C ASP A 240 18.66 -16.22 0.97
N GLY A 241 18.68 -15.57 -0.20
CA GLY A 241 19.92 -15.25 -0.92
C GLY A 241 20.87 -14.36 -0.12
N TYR A 242 20.35 -13.33 0.56
CA TYR A 242 21.15 -12.49 1.47
C TYR A 242 21.71 -13.29 2.65
N ASN A 243 20.90 -14.17 3.26
CA ASN A 243 21.33 -15.01 4.38
C ASN A 243 22.40 -16.03 3.96
N GLN A 244 22.30 -16.61 2.75
CA GLN A 244 23.33 -17.49 2.18
C GLN A 244 24.64 -16.73 1.96
N GLN A 245 24.59 -15.54 1.37
CA GLN A 245 25.77 -14.69 1.21
C GLN A 245 26.41 -14.37 2.56
N LEU A 246 25.59 -14.00 3.56
CA LEU A 246 26.06 -13.68 4.90
C LEU A 246 26.74 -14.89 5.57
N GLN A 247 26.25 -16.12 5.36
CA GLN A 247 26.91 -17.33 5.84
C GLN A 247 28.28 -17.52 5.18
N GLY A 248 28.37 -17.32 3.87
CA GLY A 248 29.63 -17.38 3.13
C GLY A 248 30.64 -16.32 3.60
N GLU A 249 30.19 -15.08 3.82
CA GLU A 249 31.03 -14.00 4.34
C GLU A 249 31.60 -14.28 5.75
N LEU A 250 30.84 -15.01 6.56
CA LEU A 250 31.20 -15.35 7.94
C LEU A 250 31.95 -16.67 8.06
N GLY A 251 32.21 -17.37 6.96
CA GLY A 251 32.85 -18.70 6.99
C GLY A 251 31.98 -19.77 7.68
N LEU A 252 30.68 -19.51 7.82
CA LEU A 252 29.71 -20.50 8.25
C LEU A 252 29.36 -21.34 7.03
N SER A 253 30.26 -22.24 6.64
CA SER A 253 29.96 -23.22 5.58
C SER A 253 28.64 -23.91 5.92
N GLU A 254 27.72 -23.93 4.94
CA GLU A 254 26.40 -24.53 5.08
C GLU A 254 26.55 -25.89 5.75
N ASP A 255 26.00 -26.05 6.95
CA ASP A 255 25.91 -27.37 7.58
C ASP A 255 25.15 -28.26 6.59
N PRO A 256 25.81 -29.23 5.92
CA PRO A 256 25.17 -30.00 4.85
C PRO A 256 24.01 -30.84 5.41
N ALA A 257 23.93 -31.02 6.73
CA ALA A 257 22.80 -31.65 7.40
C ALA A 257 21.55 -30.78 7.46
N ARG A 258 21.66 -29.47 7.20
CA ARG A 258 20.52 -28.56 7.07
C ARG A 258 19.98 -28.65 5.65
N THR A 259 19.51 -29.84 5.27
CA THR A 259 18.57 -29.96 4.14
C THR A 259 17.55 -28.84 4.30
N PRO A 260 17.24 -28.07 3.25
CA PRO A 260 16.20 -27.05 3.32
C PRO A 260 14.97 -27.77 3.84
N GLN A 261 14.71 -27.60 5.13
CA GLN A 261 13.49 -28.12 5.70
C GLN A 261 12.46 -27.32 4.94
N THR A 262 11.80 -27.96 3.98
CA THR A 262 10.52 -27.50 3.46
C THR A 262 9.73 -27.25 4.72
N ARG A 263 9.71 -25.99 5.19
CA ARG A 263 8.97 -25.59 6.37
C ARG A 263 7.58 -26.04 6.00
N LYS A 264 7.10 -27.10 6.67
CA LYS A 264 5.71 -27.50 6.57
C LYS A 264 4.99 -26.21 6.92
N PHE A 265 4.38 -25.58 5.93
CA PHE A 265 3.59 -24.39 6.16
C PHE A 265 2.65 -24.78 7.30
N PRO A 266 2.71 -24.08 8.45
CA PRO A 266 1.84 -24.41 9.56
C PRO A 266 0.43 -24.48 8.99
N GLY A 267 -0.30 -25.56 9.30
CA GLY A 267 -1.64 -25.79 8.79
C GLY A 267 -2.41 -24.48 8.83
N LEU A 268 -2.88 -24.03 7.67
CA LEU A 268 -3.39 -22.68 7.50
C LEU A 268 -4.69 -22.57 8.31
N ILE A 269 -4.62 -22.04 9.53
CA ILE A 269 -5.84 -21.74 10.31
C ILE A 269 -6.56 -20.63 9.57
N GLN A 270 -7.62 -20.98 8.85
CA GLN A 270 -8.48 -20.02 8.18
C GLN A 270 -9.63 -19.70 9.11
N ALA A 271 -9.64 -18.51 9.70
CA ALA A 271 -10.78 -17.99 10.46
C ALA A 271 -11.37 -16.80 9.71
N SER A 272 -12.70 -16.76 9.57
CA SER A 272 -13.46 -15.68 8.95
C SER A 272 -14.58 -15.26 9.88
N LEU A 273 -14.73 -13.95 10.08
CA LEU A 273 -15.84 -13.38 10.83
C LEU A 273 -16.84 -12.79 9.82
N SER A 274 -18.08 -13.26 9.82
CA SER A 274 -19.13 -12.78 8.93
C SER A 274 -20.29 -12.21 9.74
N PRO A 275 -20.75 -10.98 9.48
CA PRO A 275 -21.95 -10.46 10.11
C PRO A 275 -23.17 -11.27 9.64
N THR A 276 -24.08 -11.55 10.57
CA THR A 276 -25.38 -12.14 10.27
C THR A 276 -26.45 -11.12 10.62
N VAL A 277 -27.44 -10.94 9.74
CA VAL A 277 -28.60 -10.09 10.02
C VAL A 277 -29.83 -10.92 9.70
N GLY A 278 -30.70 -11.09 10.69
CA GLY A 278 -31.97 -11.78 10.57
C GLY A 278 -33.12 -10.93 11.12
N PRO A 279 -34.37 -11.35 10.89
CA PRO A 279 -35.54 -10.67 11.43
C PRO A 279 -35.52 -10.54 12.97
N ASP A 280 -34.78 -11.42 13.65
CA ASP A 280 -34.66 -11.45 15.12
C ASP A 280 -33.42 -10.70 15.66
N GLY A 281 -32.64 -10.02 14.80
CA GLY A 281 -31.47 -9.22 15.21
C GLY A 281 -30.23 -9.45 14.36
N GLY A 282 -29.14 -8.77 14.73
CA GLY A 282 -27.82 -8.88 14.10
C GLY A 282 -26.79 -9.54 15.01
N GLY A 283 -25.86 -10.32 14.44
CA GLY A 283 -24.78 -11.01 15.14
C GLY A 283 -23.49 -11.12 14.32
N LEU A 284 -22.48 -11.77 14.90
CA LEU A 284 -21.22 -12.11 14.22
C LEU A 284 -21.04 -13.62 14.27
N GLN A 285 -20.81 -14.25 13.12
CA GLN A 285 -20.48 -15.67 13.00
C GLN A 285 -18.99 -15.84 12.73
N LEU A 286 -18.33 -16.71 13.49
CA LEU A 286 -16.96 -17.14 13.24
C LEU A 286 -16.97 -18.49 12.51
N ASN A 287 -16.46 -18.53 11.28
CA ASN A 287 -16.27 -19.77 10.52
C ASN A 287 -14.77 -20.03 10.36
N GLY A 288 -14.31 -21.25 10.63
CA GLY A 288 -12.91 -21.58 10.36
C GLY A 288 -12.58 -23.05 10.17
N VAL A 289 -11.42 -23.30 9.54
CA VAL A 289 -10.78 -24.61 9.40
C VAL A 289 -9.52 -24.57 10.27
N PHE A 290 -9.43 -25.49 11.22
CA PHE A 290 -8.38 -25.59 12.22
C PHE A 290 -7.56 -26.86 12.01
#